data_AF-A0AAD7WRG1-F1
#
_entry.id   AF-A0AAD7WRG1-F1
#
_cell.length_a   1.000
_cell.length_b   1.000
_cell.length_c   1.000
_cell.angle_alpha   90.00
_cell.angle_beta   90.00
_cell.angle_gamma   90.00
#
_symmetry.space_group_name_H-M   'P 1'
#
loop_
_entity.id
_entity.type
_entity.pdbx_description
1 polymer ?
#
loop_
_entity_poly.entity_id
_entity_poly.type
_entity_poly.pdbx_seq_one_letter_code
_entity_poly.pdbx_strand_id
1 'polypeptide(L)'
;MNQFQVTPPEKFTFKSDDWPKWIKRFDRFLIASGLETQADENQVNALIYTMGEEAEDILVSLHLSPEEASEYDTVKGKLDAHFVARRNVIFERAKFNQRQQETGESAASLLRCIAWQSTADMGLCMTRW
;
A
#
# COMPACT_ATOMS: atom_id res chain seq x y z
N MET A 1 17.38 -8.54 32.30
CA MET A 1 17.53 -8.53 30.83
C MET A 1 17.47 -7.07 30.41
N ASN A 2 18.55 -6.52 29.85
CA ASN A 2 18.56 -5.11 29.43
C ASN A 2 17.56 -4.93 28.30
N GLN A 3 16.46 -4.27 28.62
CA GLN A 3 15.45 -3.84 27.67
C GLN A 3 16.10 -2.76 26.80
N PHE A 4 16.52 -3.13 25.59
CA PHE A 4 16.96 -2.13 24.62
C PHE A 4 15.77 -1.19 24.40
N GLN A 5 15.90 0.09 24.75
CA GLN A 5 14.93 1.11 24.38
C GLN A 5 15.04 1.33 22.87
N VAL A 6 14.38 0.48 22.10
CA VAL A 6 14.27 0.65 20.65
C VAL A 6 13.38 1.86 20.43
N THR A 7 13.91 2.88 19.78
CA THR A 7 13.09 4.04 19.43
C THR A 7 12.05 3.62 18.40
N PRO A 8 10.78 4.05 18.58
CA PRO A 8 9.76 3.79 17.57
C PRO A 8 10.20 4.37 16.21
N PRO A 9 9.87 3.70 15.10
CA PRO A 9 10.18 4.23 13.78
C PRO A 9 9.52 5.60 13.57
N GLU A 10 10.12 6.41 12.70
CA GLU A 10 9.57 7.72 12.35
C GLU A 10 8.15 7.59 11.80
N LYS A 11 7.32 8.62 12.04
CA LYS A 11 5.93 8.68 11.58
C LYS A 11 5.88 8.35 10.08
N PHE A 12 4.94 7.50 9.70
CA PHE A 12 4.76 7.13 8.30
C PHE A 12 4.35 8.37 7.48
N THR A 13 4.90 8.50 6.27
CA THR A 13 4.66 9.64 5.37
C THR A 13 3.42 9.44 4.49
N PHE A 14 2.69 8.34 4.67
CA PHE A 14 1.50 7.95 3.89
C PHE A 14 1.72 7.86 2.37
N LYS A 15 2.99 7.81 1.93
CA LYS A 15 3.38 7.58 0.55
C LYS A 15 3.43 6.08 0.26
N SER A 16 2.69 5.66 -0.77
CA SER A 16 2.62 4.26 -1.19
C SER A 16 3.98 3.65 -1.55
N ASP A 17 4.94 4.44 -2.03
CA ASP A 17 6.30 3.99 -2.35
C ASP A 17 7.15 3.67 -1.11
N ASP A 18 6.89 4.35 0.00
CA ASP A 18 7.64 4.20 1.26
C ASP A 18 7.08 3.07 2.13
N TRP A 19 5.83 2.65 1.89
CA TRP A 19 5.15 1.59 2.63
C TRP A 19 5.99 0.31 2.82
N PRO A 20 6.59 -0.29 1.77
CA PRO A 20 7.33 -1.55 1.91
C PRO A 20 8.58 -1.42 2.78
N LYS A 21 9.20 -0.22 2.82
CA LYS A 21 10.37 0.05 3.65
C LYS A 21 9.94 0.30 5.09
N TRP A 22 8.87 1.07 5.28
CA TRP A 22 8.35 1.43 6.58
C TRP A 22 7.80 0.22 7.33
N ILE A 23 6.96 -0.60 6.69
CA ILE A 23 6.37 -1.79 7.34
C ILE A 23 7.44 -2.79 7.79
N LYS A 24 8.51 -2.99 6.99
CA LYS A 24 9.66 -3.82 7.39
C LYS A 24 10.42 -3.26 8.58
N ARG A 25 10.48 -1.93 8.71
CA ARG A 25 11.12 -1.28 9.88
C ARG A 25 10.25 -1.42 11.11
N PHE A 26 8.93 -1.32 10.95
CA PHE A 26 7.97 -1.57 12.01
C PHE A 26 7.98 -3.03 12.50
N ASP A 27 8.04 -4.01 11.59
CA ASP A 27 8.17 -5.44 11.96
C ASP A 27 9.41 -5.70 12.82
N ARG A 28 10.55 -5.09 12.46
CA ARG A 28 11.78 -5.16 13.26
C ARG A 28 11.61 -4.50 14.63
N PHE A 29 10.85 -3.41 14.70
CA PHE A 29 10.53 -2.75 15.96
C PHE A 29 9.63 -3.63 16.85
N LEU A 30 8.64 -4.32 16.29
CA LEU A 30 7.80 -5.27 17.04
C LEU A 30 8.63 -6.40 17.67
N ILE A 31 9.53 -7.00 16.89
CA ILE A 31 10.41 -8.07 17.38
C ILE A 31 11.38 -7.53 18.44
N ALA A 32 12.04 -6.40 18.17
CA ALA A 32 13.08 -5.87 19.05
C ALA A 32 12.51 -5.28 20.36
N SER A 33 11.26 -4.82 20.36
CA SER A 33 10.55 -4.35 21.57
C SER A 33 9.88 -5.48 22.37
N GLY A 34 9.76 -6.68 21.79
CA GLY A 34 9.02 -7.81 22.36
C GLY A 34 7.49 -7.70 22.23
N LEU A 35 6.98 -6.70 21.51
CA LEU A 35 5.55 -6.54 21.21
C LEU A 35 5.00 -7.70 20.36
N GLU A 36 5.86 -8.38 19.60
CA GLU A 36 5.51 -9.62 18.88
C GLU A 36 4.88 -10.69 19.80
N THR A 37 5.26 -10.73 21.07
CA THR A 37 4.74 -11.73 22.03
C THR A 37 3.49 -11.27 22.79
N GLN A 38 3.05 -10.02 22.57
CA GLN A 38 1.85 -9.48 23.19
C GLN A 38 0.59 -9.81 22.37
N ALA A 39 -0.58 -9.54 22.94
CA ALA A 39 -1.86 -9.71 22.27
C ALA A 39 -1.91 -8.90 20.96
N ASP A 40 -2.56 -9.46 19.94
CA ASP A 40 -2.71 -8.86 18.61
C ASP A 40 -3.29 -7.45 18.68
N GLU A 41 -4.23 -7.20 19.59
CA GLU A 41 -4.80 -5.87 19.83
C GLU A 41 -3.74 -4.84 20.23
N ASN A 42 -2.75 -5.22 21.04
CA ASN A 42 -1.64 -4.31 21.40
C ASN A 42 -0.71 -4.07 20.21
N GLN A 43 -0.52 -5.06 19.34
CA GLN A 43 0.28 -4.91 18.13
C GLN A 43 -0.40 -3.96 17.13
N VAL A 44 -1.72 -4.08 16.97
CA VAL A 44 -2.52 -3.18 16.15
C VAL A 44 -2.50 -1.76 16.73
N ASN A 45 -2.72 -1.59 18.03
CA ASN A 45 -2.65 -0.29 18.68
C ASN A 45 -1.26 0.36 18.52
N ALA A 46 -0.18 -0.42 18.67
CA ALA A 46 1.17 0.06 18.43
C ALA A 46 1.40 0.47 16.97
N LEU A 47 0.84 -0.27 16.01
CA LEU A 47 0.91 0.04 14.59
C LEU A 47 0.24 1.38 14.29
N ILE A 48 -1.01 1.54 14.72
CA ILE A 48 -1.80 2.76 14.51
C ILE A 48 -1.11 3.96 15.16
N TYR A 49 -0.69 3.82 16.41
CA TYR A 49 -0.01 4.88 17.15
C TYR A 49 1.29 5.35 16.48
N THR A 50 2.05 4.40 15.91
CA THR A 50 3.32 4.72 15.24
C THR A 50 3.11 5.30 13.84
N MET A 51 2.02 4.94 13.16
CA MET A 51 1.64 5.54 11.88
C MET A 51 1.08 6.98 12.06
N GLY A 52 0.37 7.23 13.17
CA GLY A 52 -0.25 8.51 13.52
C GLY A 52 -1.68 8.69 12.98
N GLU A 53 -2.27 9.86 13.21
CA GLU A 53 -3.70 10.18 13.00
C GLU A 53 -4.27 9.75 11.63
N GLU A 54 -3.52 9.95 10.55
CA GLU A 54 -3.94 9.58 9.19
C GLU A 54 -4.14 8.06 9.02
N ALA A 55 -3.61 7.22 9.93
CA ALA A 55 -3.87 5.78 9.92
C ALA A 55 -5.29 5.45 10.38
N GLU A 56 -5.83 6.22 11.34
CA GLU A 56 -7.19 6.05 11.83
C GLU A 56 -8.20 6.33 10.71
N ASP A 57 -7.97 7.40 9.92
CA ASP A 57 -8.77 7.73 8.74
C ASP A 57 -8.76 6.59 7.70
N ILE A 58 -7.60 5.97 7.48
CA ILE A 58 -7.48 4.85 6.54
C ILE A 58 -8.22 3.62 7.06
N LEU A 59 -8.12 3.31 8.36
CA LEU A 59 -8.85 2.18 8.95
C LEU A 59 -10.37 2.38 8.86
N VAL A 60 -10.86 3.59 9.12
CA VAL A 60 -12.27 3.94 8.90
C VAL A 60 -12.64 3.73 7.44
N SER A 61 -11.79 4.14 6.50
CA SER A 61 -12.03 3.93 5.06
C SER A 61 -12.04 2.46 4.63
N LEU A 62 -11.35 1.59 5.36
CA LEU A 62 -11.27 0.15 5.09
C LEU A 62 -12.49 -0.63 5.58
N HIS A 63 -13.41 0.01 6.34
CA HIS A 63 -14.66 -0.59 6.84
C HIS A 63 -14.44 -1.96 7.52
N LEU A 64 -13.41 -2.05 8.36
CA LEU A 64 -13.07 -3.29 9.07
C LEU A 64 -14.09 -3.59 10.18
N SER A 65 -14.40 -4.88 10.35
CA SER A 65 -15.19 -5.36 11.49
C SER A 65 -14.37 -5.25 12.79
N PRO A 66 -14.99 -5.15 13.97
CA PRO A 66 -14.25 -5.05 15.24
C PRO A 66 -13.37 -6.28 15.51
N GLU A 67 -13.74 -7.47 15.02
CA GLU A 67 -12.88 -8.65 15.10
C GLU A 67 -11.68 -8.54 14.14
N GLU A 68 -11.90 -8.07 12.90
CA GLU A 68 -10.82 -7.86 11.92
C GLU A 68 -9.85 -6.76 12.36
N ALA A 69 -10.33 -5.76 13.11
CA ALA A 69 -9.54 -4.65 13.61
C ALA A 69 -8.68 -5.01 14.83
N SER A 70 -8.94 -6.14 15.49
CA SER A 70 -8.11 -6.63 16.61
C SER A 70 -7.07 -7.66 16.17
N GLU A 71 -7.21 -8.23 14.97
CA GLU A 71 -6.27 -9.20 14.40
C GLU A 71 -5.17 -8.50 13.58
N TYR A 72 -3.93 -8.60 14.05
CA TYR A 72 -2.78 -7.90 13.45
C TYR A 72 -2.53 -8.29 11.99
N ASP A 73 -2.57 -9.59 11.67
CA ASP A 73 -2.31 -10.07 10.30
C ASP A 73 -3.36 -9.58 9.31
N THR A 74 -4.63 -9.56 9.73
CA THR A 74 -5.74 -9.04 8.91
C THR A 74 -5.60 -7.55 8.65
N VAL A 75 -5.34 -6.75 9.70
CA VAL A 75 -5.10 -5.30 9.57
C VAL A 75 -3.91 -5.01 8.65
N LYS A 76 -2.78 -5.70 8.88
CA LYS A 76 -1.57 -5.55 8.07
C LYS A 76 -1.83 -5.88 6.59
N GLY A 77 -2.53 -6.98 6.31
CA GLY A 77 -2.88 -7.39 4.95
C GLY A 77 -3.75 -6.36 4.23
N LYS A 78 -4.75 -5.79 4.92
CA LYS A 78 -5.64 -4.77 4.34
C LYS A 78 -4.90 -3.46 4.07
N LEU A 79 -4.01 -3.05 4.97
CA LEU A 79 -3.14 -1.88 4.76
C LEU A 79 -2.19 -2.11 3.59
N ASP A 80 -1.56 -3.29 3.50
CA ASP A 80 -0.68 -3.63 2.38
C ASP A 80 -1.42 -3.58 1.04
N ALA A 81 -2.60 -4.21 0.95
CA ALA A 81 -3.44 -4.14 -0.24
C ALA A 81 -3.80 -2.70 -0.62
N HIS A 82 -4.12 -1.85 0.36
CA HIS A 82 -4.46 -0.45 0.14
C HIS A 82 -3.29 0.36 -0.43
N PHE A 83 -2.09 0.24 0.15
CA PHE A 83 -0.92 1.00 -0.31
C PHE A 83 -0.33 0.44 -1.62
N VAL A 84 -0.30 -0.89 -1.79
CA VAL A 84 0.16 -1.54 -3.02
C VAL A 84 -0.76 -1.23 -4.20
N ALA A 85 -2.09 -1.28 -4.01
CA ALA A 85 -3.04 -0.91 -5.06
C ALA A 85 -2.84 0.55 -5.52
N ARG A 86 -2.70 1.49 -4.57
CA ARG A 86 -2.43 2.91 -4.89
C ARG A 86 -1.11 3.09 -5.64
N ARG A 87 -0.03 2.41 -5.22
CA ARG A 87 1.26 2.43 -5.92
C ARG A 87 1.10 1.98 -7.37
N ASN A 88 0.40 0.87 -7.59
CA ASN A 88 0.19 0.32 -8.93
C ASN A 88 -0.63 1.27 -9.81
N VAL A 89 -1.68 1.92 -9.27
CA VAL A 89 -2.48 2.91 -10.04
C VAL A 89 -1.64 4.13 -10.43
N ILE A 90 -0.82 4.66 -9.52
CA ILE A 90 0.05 5.81 -9.81
C ILE A 90 1.09 5.43 -10.88
N PHE A 91 1.69 4.24 -10.76
CA PHE A 91 2.67 3.74 -11.72
C PHE A 91 2.07 3.56 -13.12
N GLU A 92 0.91 2.90 -13.24
CA GLU A 92 0.23 2.69 -14.52
C GLU A 92 -0.22 4.02 -15.15
N ARG A 93 -0.71 4.97 -14.34
CA ARG A 93 -1.04 6.33 -14.83
C ARG A 93 0.19 7.08 -15.32
N ALA A 94 1.31 7.00 -14.61
CA ALA A 94 2.55 7.64 -15.02
C ALA A 94 3.08 7.05 -16.34
N LYS A 95 3.03 5.72 -16.49
CA LYS A 95 3.39 5.02 -17.73
C LYS A 95 2.47 5.41 -18.89
N PHE A 96 1.17 5.52 -18.64
CA PHE A 96 0.19 5.97 -19.63
C PHE A 96 0.46 7.39 -20.11
N ASN A 97 0.66 8.35 -19.18
CA ASN A 97 0.93 9.75 -19.52
C ASN A 97 2.28 9.95 -20.22
N GLN A 98 3.22 9.00 -20.09
CA GLN A 98 4.51 9.01 -20.78
C GLN A 98 4.46 8.33 -22.16
N ARG A 99 3.34 7.70 -22.53
CA ARG A 99 3.20 7.05 -23.82
C ARG A 99 3.23 8.10 -24.93
N GLN A 100 4.14 7.93 -25.88
CA GLN A 100 4.23 8.74 -27.10
C GLN A 100 3.98 7.85 -28.31
N GLN A 101 3.57 8.45 -29.43
CA GLN A 101 3.40 7.74 -30.69
C GLN A 101 4.75 7.11 -31.10
N GLU A 102 4.80 5.79 -31.27
CA GLU A 102 6.03 5.14 -31.71
C GLU A 102 6.29 5.38 -33.21
N THR A 103 7.56 5.28 -33.62
CA THR A 103 7.95 5.47 -35.03
C THR A 103 7.39 4.33 -35.88
N GLY A 104 6.36 4.63 -36.69
CA GLY A 104 5.63 3.63 -37.49
C GLY A 104 4.23 3.28 -36.96
N GLU A 105 3.87 3.77 -35.77
CA GLU A 105 2.49 3.68 -35.28
C GLU A 105 1.61 4.72 -35.99
N SER A 106 0.44 4.31 -36.48
CA SER A 106 -0.54 5.27 -37.03
C SER A 106 -1.28 6.00 -35.92
N ALA A 107 -1.57 7.28 -36.10
CA ALA A 107 -2.31 8.09 -35.13
C ALA A 107 -3.67 7.46 -34.72
N ALA A 108 -4.33 6.74 -35.64
CA ALA A 108 -5.56 6.01 -35.35
C ALA A 108 -5.37 4.83 -34.37
N SER A 109 -4.19 4.22 -34.34
CA SER A 109 -3.86 3.11 -33.43
C SER A 109 -3.57 3.63 -32.03
N LEU A 110 -2.84 4.74 -31.93
CA LEU A 110 -2.65 5.46 -30.66
C LEU A 110 -3.98 5.92 -30.07
N LEU A 111 -4.84 6.56 -30.87
CA LEU A 111 -6.17 7.01 -30.44
C LEU A 111 -7.07 5.85 -30.00
N ARG A 112 -7.01 4.70 -30.69
CA ARG A 112 -7.70 3.48 -30.25
C ARG A 112 -7.18 2.99 -28.91
N CYS A 113 -5.86 2.89 -28.71
CA CYS A 113 -5.29 2.49 -27.42
C CYS A 113 -5.70 3.44 -26.28
N ILE A 114 -5.72 4.75 -26.52
CA ILE A 114 -6.19 5.75 -25.55
C ILE A 114 -7.69 5.57 -25.27
N ALA A 115 -8.51 5.34 -26.29
CA ALA A 115 -9.95 5.19 -26.15
C ALA A 115 -10.37 3.91 -25.40
N TRP A 116 -9.73 2.76 -25.69
CA TRP A 116 -10.04 1.48 -25.06
C TRP A 116 -9.71 1.42 -23.56
N GLN A 117 -8.79 2.27 -23.08
CA GLN A 117 -8.37 2.27 -21.67
C GLN A 117 -9.25 3.16 -20.76
N SER A 118 -10.08 4.05 -21.33
CA SER A 118 -11.03 4.90 -20.58
C SER A 118 -12.36 4.19 -20.30
N THR A 119 -12.68 3.15 -21.06
CA THR A 119 -13.74 2.19 -20.76
C THR A 119 -13.12 1.07 -19.94
N ALA A 120 -13.56 0.87 -18.70
CA ALA A 120 -12.91 0.02 -17.69
C ALA A 120 -12.92 -1.49 -18.00
N ASP A 121 -12.29 -1.93 -19.08
CA ASP A 121 -12.06 -3.34 -19.43
C ASP A 121 -10.57 -3.57 -19.73
N MET A 122 -9.77 -3.72 -18.67
CA MET A 122 -8.33 -3.97 -18.72
C MET A 122 -7.93 -5.40 -19.17
N GLY A 123 -8.83 -6.14 -19.83
CA GLY A 123 -8.66 -7.58 -20.07
C GLY A 123 -8.00 -8.00 -21.39
N LEU A 124 -7.89 -7.13 -22.41
CA LEU A 124 -7.63 -7.61 -23.79
C LEU A 124 -6.44 -6.98 -24.53
N CYS A 125 -5.68 -6.08 -23.92
CA CYS A 125 -4.52 -5.46 -24.60
C CYS A 125 -3.18 -6.21 -24.36
N MET A 126 -3.16 -7.27 -23.54
CA MET A 126 -1.92 -8.02 -23.23
C MET A 126 -1.65 -9.25 -24.12
N THR A 127 -2.57 -9.69 -24.98
CA THR A 127 -2.40 -10.94 -25.75
C THR A 127 -1.78 -10.77 -27.14
N ARG A 128 -1.06 -9.67 -27.38
CA ARG A 128 -0.25 -9.56 -28.61
C ARG A 128 1.07 -8.86 -28.40
N TRP A 129 1.91 -9.48 -27.59
CA TRP A 129 3.37 -9.44 -27.66
C TRP A 129 3.90 -10.84 -27.40
#